data_AF-A0A9D2TBH3-F1
#
_entry.id   AF-A0A9D2TBH3-F1
#
_cell.length_a   1.000
_cell.length_b   1.000
_cell.length_c   1.000
_cell.angle_alpha   90.00
_cell.angle_beta   90.00
_cell.angle_gamma   90.00
#
_symmetry.space_group_name_H-M   'P 1'
#
loop_
_entity.id
_entity.type
_entity.pdbx_description
1 polymer ?
#
loop_
_entity_poly.entity_id
_entity_poly.type
_entity_poly.pdbx_seq_one_letter_code
_entity_poly.pdbx_strand_id
1 'polypeptide(L)'
;MGIIVFLGDSITDAKRKNSPNQLGYGYVNMLAESVKDSDTSWNIVNRGVDGYITERVARGLHHDCISLHPDYVSILVGTNDIGIIVQSQASWQDKLYLLEDSIRSYHEMLFDLSRETNAKVITLEPFVFPKDDKYQDWIPWQKKIKTKRKRY
;
A
#
# COMPACT_ATOMS: atom_id res chain seq x y z
N MET A 1 -18.89 14.49 7.82
CA MET A 1 -18.27 13.18 8.09
C MET A 1 -17.32 12.93 6.93
N GLY A 2 -16.03 12.78 7.20
CA GLY A 2 -15.03 12.57 6.15
C GLY A 2 -14.69 11.08 5.98
N ILE A 3 -14.11 10.69 4.85
CA ILE A 3 -13.76 9.30 4.52
C ILE A 3 -12.25 9.17 4.32
N ILE A 4 -11.64 8.21 5.03
CA ILE A 4 -10.23 7.84 4.86
C ILE A 4 -10.16 6.38 4.41
N VAL A 5 -9.61 6.14 3.22
CA VAL A 5 -9.41 4.79 2.68
C VAL A 5 -7.95 4.37 2.81
N PHE A 6 -7.71 3.18 3.37
CA PHE A 6 -6.39 2.57 3.48
C PHE A 6 -6.26 1.43 2.47
N LEU A 7 -5.29 1.56 1.57
CA LEU A 7 -4.93 0.57 0.55
C LEU A 7 -3.57 -0.05 0.88
N GLY A 8 -3.44 -1.35 0.64
CA GLY A 8 -2.16 -2.01 0.83
C GLY A 8 -2.23 -3.52 0.86
N ASP A 9 -1.14 -4.10 1.36
CA ASP A 9 -0.99 -5.54 1.49
C ASP A 9 -1.36 -6.06 2.88
N SER A 10 -0.79 -7.20 3.27
CA SER A 10 -0.87 -7.82 4.60
C SER A 10 -0.70 -6.86 5.78
N ILE A 11 0.18 -5.86 5.66
CA ILE A 11 0.48 -4.89 6.72
C ILE A 11 -0.73 -3.99 6.97
N THR A 12 -1.41 -3.60 5.90
CA THR A 12 -2.64 -2.81 5.95
C THR A 12 -3.83 -3.70 6.31
N ASP A 13 -3.94 -4.90 5.73
CA ASP A 13 -5.04 -5.84 6.01
C ASP A 13 -5.11 -6.19 7.50
N ALA A 14 -3.99 -6.60 8.10
CA ALA A 14 -3.87 -6.92 9.52
C ALA A 14 -5.03 -7.80 10.06
N LYS A 15 -5.50 -8.76 9.26
CA LYS A 15 -6.65 -9.63 9.56
C LYS A 15 -7.95 -8.87 9.77
N ARG A 16 -8.20 -7.82 8.96
CA ARG A 16 -9.39 -6.96 9.08
C ARG A 16 -10.71 -7.72 9.07
N LYS A 17 -10.84 -8.79 8.28
CA LYS A 17 -12.06 -9.60 8.25
C LYS A 17 -12.35 -10.32 9.57
N ASN A 18 -11.34 -10.49 10.42
CA ASN A 18 -11.43 -11.12 11.73
C ASN A 18 -11.60 -10.10 12.87
N SER A 19 -11.49 -8.80 12.61
CA SER A 19 -11.72 -7.77 13.63
C SER A 19 -13.18 -7.33 13.64
N PRO A 20 -13.80 -7.07 14.81
CA PRO A 20 -15.21 -6.69 14.90
C PRO A 20 -15.58 -5.43 14.11
N ASN A 21 -14.65 -4.47 14.02
CA ASN A 21 -14.82 -3.20 13.31
C ASN A 21 -14.31 -3.23 11.85
N GLN A 22 -13.83 -4.39 11.38
CA GLN A 22 -13.27 -4.55 10.03
C GLN A 22 -12.06 -3.67 9.70
N LEU A 23 -11.32 -3.18 10.70
CA LEU A 23 -10.09 -2.39 10.53
C LEU A 23 -8.81 -3.18 10.75
N GLY A 24 -8.90 -4.41 11.24
CA GLY A 24 -7.77 -5.26 11.57
C GLY A 24 -7.18 -4.96 12.93
N TYR A 25 -6.06 -5.61 13.22
CA TYR A 25 -5.32 -5.49 14.47
C TYR A 25 -4.01 -4.72 14.31
N GLY A 26 -3.90 -3.95 13.22
CA GLY A 26 -2.69 -3.22 12.83
C GLY A 26 -2.84 -1.71 12.91
N TYR A 27 -1.96 -1.01 12.18
CA TYR A 27 -1.82 0.44 12.26
C TYR A 27 -3.09 1.21 11.86
N VAL A 28 -3.91 0.65 10.96
CA VAL A 28 -5.17 1.26 10.54
C VAL A 28 -6.13 1.39 11.73
N ASN A 29 -6.23 0.36 12.56
CA ASN A 29 -7.07 0.38 13.75
C ASN A 29 -6.50 1.31 14.84
N MET A 30 -5.17 1.34 15.00
CA MET A 30 -4.52 2.28 15.92
C MET A 30 -4.82 3.74 15.53
N LEU A 31 -4.77 4.06 14.24
CA LEU A 31 -5.12 5.38 13.74
C LEU A 31 -6.59 5.69 14.00
N ALA A 32 -7.49 4.73 13.77
CA ALA A 32 -8.92 4.92 14.01
C ALA A 32 -9.25 5.27 15.46
N GLU A 33 -8.64 4.60 16.43
CA GLU A 33 -8.80 4.97 17.83
C GLU A 33 -8.18 6.34 18.14
N SER A 34 -7.05 6.70 17.52
CA SER A 34 -6.39 7.97 17.79
C SER A 34 -7.16 9.22 17.31
N VAL A 35 -8.06 9.06 16.33
CA VAL A 35 -8.84 10.17 15.77
C VAL A 35 -10.31 10.16 16.19
N LYS A 36 -10.69 9.22 17.05
CA LYS A 36 -12.08 8.99 17.48
C LYS A 36 -12.71 10.20 18.18
N ASP A 37 -11.90 10.93 18.96
CA ASP A 37 -12.33 12.11 19.70
C ASP A 37 -11.99 13.42 18.96
N SER A 38 -11.64 13.36 17.68
CA SER A 38 -11.40 14.56 16.89
C SER A 38 -12.70 15.29 16.54
N ASP A 39 -12.63 16.60 16.33
CA ASP A 39 -13.80 17.43 15.96
C ASP A 39 -14.48 16.97 14.66
N THR A 40 -13.76 16.23 13.80
CA THR A 40 -14.28 15.66 12.57
C THR A 40 -14.62 14.19 12.76
N SER A 41 -15.89 13.82 12.51
CA SER A 41 -16.27 12.41 12.42
C SER A 41 -15.67 11.79 11.15
N TRP A 42 -14.77 10.82 11.33
CA TRP A 42 -14.11 10.08 10.26
C TRP A 42 -14.70 8.68 10.08
N ASN A 43 -15.05 8.34 8.85
CA ASN A 43 -15.30 6.97 8.41
C ASN A 43 -14.01 6.37 7.85
N ILE A 44 -13.42 5.45 8.59
CA ILE A 44 -12.16 4.80 8.21
C ILE A 44 -12.47 3.47 7.55
N VAL A 45 -11.92 3.28 6.34
CA VAL A 45 -12.16 2.10 5.54
C VAL A 45 -10.84 1.40 5.28
N ASN A 46 -10.71 0.17 5.81
CA ASN A 46 -9.57 -0.68 5.51
C ASN A 46 -9.86 -1.57 4.28
N ARG A 47 -9.05 -1.41 3.23
CA ARG A 47 -9.06 -2.20 1.99
C ARG A 47 -7.73 -2.89 1.72
N GLY A 48 -6.89 -3.04 2.74
CA GLY A 48 -5.74 -3.92 2.66
C GLY A 48 -6.15 -5.35 2.33
N VAL A 49 -5.30 -6.07 1.59
CA VAL A 49 -5.49 -7.49 1.30
C VAL A 49 -4.15 -8.22 1.43
N ASP A 50 -4.15 -9.30 2.21
CA ASP A 50 -2.95 -10.13 2.40
C ASP A 50 -2.38 -10.65 1.07
N GLY A 51 -1.05 -10.64 0.96
CA GLY A 51 -0.31 -11.05 -0.23
C GLY A 51 -0.45 -10.16 -1.48
N TYR A 52 -1.15 -9.02 -1.41
CA TYR A 52 -1.25 -8.14 -2.57
C TYR A 52 0.09 -7.50 -2.94
N ILE A 53 0.33 -7.41 -4.25
CA ILE A 53 1.37 -6.60 -4.87
C ILE A 53 0.77 -5.31 -5.40
N THR A 54 1.61 -4.35 -5.76
CA THR A 54 1.19 -3.02 -6.24
C THR A 54 0.18 -3.09 -7.38
N GLU A 55 0.42 -3.96 -8.37
CA GLU A 55 -0.47 -4.17 -9.51
C GLU A 55 -1.88 -4.60 -9.08
N ARG A 56 -2.00 -5.48 -8.08
CA ARG A 56 -3.31 -5.97 -7.62
C ARG A 56 -4.11 -4.89 -6.90
N VAL A 57 -3.44 -4.02 -6.15
CA VAL A 57 -4.08 -2.84 -5.55
C VAL A 57 -4.58 -1.91 -6.66
N ALA A 58 -3.76 -1.63 -7.67
CA ALA A 58 -4.14 -0.77 -8.79
C ALA A 58 -5.36 -1.31 -9.55
N ARG A 59 -5.41 -2.62 -9.83
CA ARG A 59 -6.57 -3.26 -10.51
C ARG A 59 -7.89 -3.11 -9.74
N GLY A 60 -7.85 -3.07 -8.41
CA GLY A 60 -9.03 -2.90 -7.55
C GLY A 60 -9.39 -1.44 -7.25
N LEU A 61 -8.55 -0.48 -7.67
CA LEU A 61 -8.57 0.90 -7.19
C LEU A 61 -9.93 1.57 -7.32
N HIS A 62 -10.61 1.40 -8.46
CA HIS A 62 -11.89 2.06 -8.67
C HIS A 62 -12.97 1.56 -7.70
N HIS A 63 -13.12 0.24 -7.59
CA HIS A 63 -14.10 -0.38 -6.69
C HIS A 63 -13.74 -0.15 -5.21
N ASP A 64 -12.48 -0.36 -4.85
CA ASP A 64 -12.07 -0.38 -3.45
C ASP A 64 -11.82 1.03 -2.88
N CYS A 65 -11.61 2.04 -3.72
CA CYS A 65 -11.25 3.39 -3.28
C CYS A 65 -12.05 4.49 -3.98
N ILE A 66 -11.93 4.66 -5.30
CA ILE A 66 -12.45 5.84 -6.01
C ILE A 66 -13.98 5.96 -5.86
N SER A 67 -14.71 4.85 -5.99
CA SER A 67 -16.17 4.81 -5.85
C SER A 67 -16.68 5.17 -4.45
N LEU A 68 -15.80 5.19 -3.44
CA LEU A 68 -16.14 5.57 -2.07
C LEU A 68 -16.04 7.09 -1.84
N HIS A 69 -15.59 7.86 -2.84
CA HIS A 69 -15.38 9.31 -2.77
C HIS A 69 -14.57 9.75 -1.53
N PRO A 70 -13.31 9.28 -1.37
CA PRO A 70 -12.51 9.55 -0.19
C PRO A 70 -12.04 11.00 -0.10
N ASP A 71 -11.86 11.49 1.13
CA ASP A 71 -11.14 12.73 1.41
C ASP A 71 -9.63 12.50 1.52
N TYR A 72 -9.25 11.32 2.03
CA TYR A 72 -7.85 10.88 2.17
C TYR A 72 -7.68 9.44 1.71
N VAL A 73 -6.56 9.17 1.05
CA VAL A 73 -6.17 7.82 0.64
C VAL A 73 -4.76 7.54 1.16
N SER A 74 -4.62 6.54 2.03
CA SER A 74 -3.31 6.06 2.50
C SER A 74 -2.90 4.81 1.73
N ILE A 75 -1.66 4.78 1.23
CA ILE A 75 -1.15 3.69 0.40
C ILE A 75 0.14 3.14 1.00
N LEU A 76 0.11 1.87 1.41
CA LEU A 76 1.29 1.12 1.83
C LEU A 76 1.33 -0.23 1.09
N VAL A 77 2.11 -0.30 0.02
CA VAL A 77 2.30 -1.51 -0.79
C VAL A 77 3.67 -1.51 -1.45
N GLY A 78 4.22 -2.70 -1.69
CA GLY A 78 5.49 -2.88 -2.41
C GLY A 78 6.43 -3.90 -1.80
N THR A 79 6.18 -4.30 -0.53
CA THR A 79 7.01 -5.31 0.13
C THR A 79 6.88 -6.67 -0.54
N ASN A 80 5.67 -7.06 -0.96
CA ASN A 80 5.47 -8.30 -1.71
C ASN A 80 6.09 -8.26 -3.11
N ASP A 81 6.06 -7.11 -3.78
CA ASP A 81 6.74 -6.91 -5.07
C ASP A 81 8.24 -7.17 -4.94
N ILE A 82 8.87 -6.63 -3.88
CA ILE A 82 10.28 -6.90 -3.54
C ILE A 82 10.50 -8.39 -3.29
N GLY A 83 9.62 -9.05 -2.55
CA GLY A 83 9.70 -10.48 -2.27
C GLY A 83 9.71 -11.32 -3.54
N ILE A 84 8.84 -11.01 -4.50
CA ILE A 84 8.80 -11.68 -5.82
C ILE A 84 10.11 -11.48 -6.56
N ILE A 85 10.61 -10.25 -6.62
CA ILE A 85 11.86 -9.93 -7.34
C ILE A 85 13.04 -10.70 -6.74
N VAL A 86 13.14 -10.74 -5.41
CA VAL A 86 14.22 -11.42 -4.70
C VAL A 86 14.16 -12.92 -4.95
N GLN A 87 12.99 -13.55 -4.76
CA GLN A 87 12.81 -15.01 -4.87
C GLN A 87 12.83 -15.52 -6.32
N SER A 88 12.62 -14.64 -7.30
CA SER A 88 12.68 -15.00 -8.72
C SER A 88 14.04 -15.59 -9.10
N GLN A 89 14.02 -16.68 -9.88
CA GLN A 89 15.22 -17.27 -10.50
C GLN A 89 15.57 -16.61 -11.84
N ALA A 90 14.88 -15.54 -12.21
CA ALA A 90 15.08 -14.84 -13.48
C ALA A 90 16.42 -14.07 -13.52
N SER A 91 16.80 -13.66 -14.73
CA SER A 91 18.02 -12.88 -14.93
C SER A 91 17.95 -11.53 -14.20
N TRP A 92 19.09 -10.89 -14.01
CA TRP A 92 19.13 -9.57 -13.38
C TRP A 92 18.34 -8.52 -14.17
N GLN A 93 18.31 -8.64 -15.50
CA GLN A 93 17.52 -7.78 -16.38
C GLN A 93 16.01 -8.00 -16.17
N ASP A 94 15.56 -9.25 -16.10
CA ASP A 94 14.15 -9.58 -15.84
C ASP A 94 13.68 -9.09 -14.47
N LYS A 95 14.54 -9.18 -13.45
CA LYS A 95 14.27 -8.61 -12.13
C LYS A 95 14.10 -7.08 -12.17
N LEU A 96 14.83 -6.39 -13.04
CA LEU A 96 14.63 -4.96 -13.24
C LEU A 96 13.30 -4.65 -13.94
N TYR A 97 12.87 -5.49 -14.88
CA TYR A 97 11.54 -5.33 -15.50
C TYR A 97 10.41 -5.50 -14.48
N LEU A 98 10.48 -6.53 -13.61
CA LEU A 98 9.52 -6.70 -12.52
C LEU A 98 9.46 -5.49 -11.57
N LEU A 99 10.62 -4.92 -11.27
CA LEU A 99 10.72 -3.67 -10.50
C LEU A 99 10.03 -2.51 -11.23
N GLU A 100 10.26 -2.36 -12.54
CA GLU A 100 9.67 -1.30 -13.35
C GLU A 100 8.16 -1.43 -13.50
N ASP A 101 7.64 -2.65 -13.65
CA ASP A 101 6.20 -2.92 -13.65
C ASP A 101 5.55 -2.51 -12.33
N SER A 102 6.16 -2.88 -11.19
CA SER A 102 5.70 -2.44 -9.87
C SER A 102 5.64 -0.91 -9.74
N ILE A 103 6.65 -0.20 -10.27
CA ILE A 103 6.71 1.26 -10.23
C ILE A 103 5.67 1.88 -11.15
N ARG A 104 5.50 1.33 -12.36
CA ARG A 104 4.51 1.78 -13.32
C ARG A 104 3.10 1.66 -12.74
N SER A 105 2.72 0.51 -12.22
CA SER A 105 1.41 0.33 -11.57
C SER A 105 1.21 1.26 -10.37
N TYR A 106 2.29 1.57 -9.62
CA TYR A 106 2.22 2.54 -8.54
C TYR A 106 1.85 3.94 -9.05
N HIS A 107 2.53 4.41 -10.10
CA HIS A 107 2.26 5.73 -10.67
C HIS A 107 0.92 5.80 -11.39
N GLU A 108 0.51 4.74 -12.10
CA GLU A 108 -0.83 4.65 -12.70
C GLU A 108 -1.91 4.81 -11.62
N MET A 109 -1.77 4.11 -10.49
CA MET A 109 -2.69 4.25 -9.36
C MET A 109 -2.73 5.68 -8.80
N LEU A 110 -1.59 6.35 -8.64
CA LEU A 110 -1.55 7.74 -8.19
C LEU A 110 -2.18 8.70 -9.20
N PHE A 111 -1.92 8.47 -10.48
CA PHE A 111 -2.46 9.26 -11.59
C PHE A 111 -3.99 9.14 -11.63
N ASP A 112 -4.54 7.94 -11.56
CA ASP A 112 -5.99 7.71 -11.55
C ASP A 112 -6.64 8.37 -10.33
N LEU A 113 -6.05 8.23 -9.13
CA LEU A 113 -6.51 8.92 -7.92
C LEU A 113 -6.55 10.44 -8.10
N SER A 114 -5.52 11.03 -8.71
CA SER A 114 -5.44 12.47 -8.94
C SER A 114 -6.45 12.99 -9.98
N ARG A 115 -6.87 12.13 -10.92
CA ARG A 115 -7.80 12.49 -11.99
C ARG A 115 -9.25 12.29 -11.59
N GLU A 116 -9.51 11.27 -10.79
CA GLU A 116 -10.88 10.81 -10.50
C GLU A 116 -11.36 11.20 -9.10
N THR A 117 -10.48 11.75 -8.27
CA THR A 117 -10.83 12.18 -6.90
C THR A 117 -10.20 13.53 -6.55
N ASN A 118 -10.74 14.18 -5.52
CA ASN A 118 -10.11 15.33 -4.87
C ASN A 118 -9.36 14.93 -3.57
N ALA A 119 -9.13 13.62 -3.38
CA ALA A 119 -8.59 13.09 -2.14
C ALA A 119 -7.12 13.50 -1.97
N LYS A 120 -6.72 13.77 -0.73
CA LYS A 120 -5.30 13.92 -0.39
C LYS A 120 -4.67 12.54 -0.25
N VAL A 121 -3.67 12.26 -1.07
CA VAL A 121 -2.97 10.96 -1.07
C VAL A 121 -1.78 11.00 -0.12
N ILE A 122 -1.71 10.03 0.78
CA ILE A 122 -0.63 9.81 1.76
C ILE A 122 0.11 8.54 1.36
N THR A 123 1.32 8.70 0.84
CA THR A 123 2.16 7.57 0.43
C THR A 123 3.08 7.14 1.57
N LEU A 124 3.09 5.84 1.86
CA LEU A 124 3.97 5.24 2.86
C LEU A 124 5.01 4.37 2.16
N GLU A 125 6.26 4.46 2.62
CA GLU A 125 7.35 3.68 2.04
C GLU A 125 7.26 2.22 2.49
N PRO A 126 7.38 1.23 1.57
CA PRO A 126 7.52 -0.17 1.98
C PRO A 126 8.82 -0.32 2.77
N PHE A 127 8.72 -1.03 3.89
CA PHE A 127 9.83 -1.25 4.81
C PHE A 127 10.15 -2.73 4.93
N VAL A 128 11.42 -3.01 5.22
CA VAL A 128 11.94 -4.36 5.45
C VAL A 128 12.80 -4.29 6.72
N PHE A 129 12.54 -5.19 7.65
CA PHE A 129 13.33 -5.34 8.86
C PHE A 129 14.19 -6.60 8.75
N PRO A 130 15.51 -6.47 8.54
CA PRO A 130 16.38 -7.64 8.53
C PRO A 130 16.46 -8.19 9.96
N LYS A 131 16.17 -9.49 10.11
CA LYS A 131 16.26 -10.20 11.40
C LYS A 131 16.90 -11.56 11.18
N ASP A 132 17.94 -11.86 11.95
CA ASP A 132 18.64 -13.16 11.90
C ASP A 132 19.00 -13.55 10.46
N ASP A 133 19.67 -12.64 9.74
CA ASP A 133 20.03 -12.71 8.31
C ASP A 133 18.89 -12.84 7.29
N LYS A 134 17.63 -12.96 7.72
CA LYS A 134 16.49 -12.93 6.82
C LYS A 134 16.31 -11.54 6.22
N TYR A 135 15.96 -11.50 4.93
CA TYR A 135 15.60 -10.30 4.16
C TYR A 135 16.75 -9.30 3.91
N GLN A 136 18.01 -9.66 4.18
CA GLN A 136 19.14 -8.78 3.86
C GLN A 136 19.23 -8.48 2.36
N ASP A 137 18.95 -9.47 1.53
CA ASP A 137 18.87 -9.40 0.07
C ASP A 137 17.69 -8.58 -0.46
N TRP A 138 16.70 -8.26 0.38
CA TRP A 138 15.57 -7.39 0.02
C TRP A 138 15.93 -5.91 0.13
N ILE A 139 16.89 -5.55 1.00
CA ILE A 139 17.26 -4.16 1.27
C ILE A 139 17.71 -3.39 0.02
N PRO A 140 18.55 -3.94 -0.89
CA PRO A 140 18.90 -3.25 -2.12
C PRO A 140 17.69 -2.94 -3.01
N TRP A 141 16.73 -3.86 -3.10
CA TRP A 141 15.51 -3.69 -3.89
C TRP A 141 14.53 -2.71 -3.25
N GLN A 142 14.41 -2.73 -1.93
CA GLN A 142 13.65 -1.74 -1.16
C GLN A 142 14.17 -0.32 -1.42
N LYS A 143 15.50 -0.13 -1.40
CA LYS A 143 16.13 1.15 -1.74
C LYS A 143 15.87 1.56 -3.19
N LYS A 144 15.89 0.62 -4.15
CA LYS A 144 15.59 0.89 -5.57
C LYS A 144 14.14 1.33 -5.77
N ILE A 145 13.16 0.61 -5.20
CA ILE A 145 11.74 1.01 -5.23
C ILE A 145 11.56 2.41 -4.63
N LYS A 146 12.11 2.63 -3.43
CA LYS A 146 12.01 3.92 -2.73
C LYS A 146 12.57 5.06 -3.58
N THR A 147 13.72 4.85 -4.20
CA THR A 147 14.38 5.89 -5.00
C THR A 147 13.59 6.20 -6.27
N LYS A 148 13.10 5.17 -6.98
CA LYS A 148 12.39 5.36 -8.25
C LYS A 148 10.99 5.97 -8.05
N ARG A 149 10.27 5.63 -6.96
CA ARG A 149 8.94 6.19 -6.65
C ARG A 149 8.95 7.67 -6.22
N LYS A 150 10.11 8.24 -5.88
CA LYS A 150 10.24 9.66 -5.50
C LYS A 150 10.57 10.59 -6.67
N ARG A 151 10.87 10.03 -7.84
CA ARG A 151 11.40 10.79 -8.99
C ARG A 151 10.31 11.26 -9.95
N TYR A 152 9.06 10.92 -9.69
CA TYR A 152 7.88 11.26 -10.50
C TYR A 152 6.76 11.70 -9.56
#